data_AF-A0A960IJ68-F1
#
_entry.id   AF-A0A960IJ68-F1
#
_cell.length_a   1.000
_cell.length_b   1.000
_cell.length_c   1.000
_cell.angle_alpha   90.00
_cell.angle_beta   90.00
_cell.angle_gamma   90.00
#
_symmetry.space_group_name_H-M   'P 1'
#
loop_
_entity.id
_entity.type
_entity.pdbx_description
1 polymer ?
#
loop_
_entity_poly.entity_id
_entity_poly.type
_entity_poly.pdbx_seq_one_letter_code
_entity_poly.pdbx_strand_id
1 'polypeptide(L)'
;VNKDAKYSVVHGDDGFEVRLIFRLNAREKALLTTKHHDELVEQVNAVKREHNGVEGGAFYINEFMDVLVPTTNGKTYFAGTYQHLLEFELDDVVISPKASADLRPGDVWPGPHVGIRYTIKANGRDIGYKFKPSPRIEREELLSDHHGADAAAELATRLVEVKGQSGRIYINECGEFFSPPPDLGGEYLYLGGLDEDLWFPAPDVDRP
;
A
#
# COMPACT_ATOMS: atom_id res chain seq x y z
N VAL A 1 10.59 -9.40 3.27
CA VAL A 1 9.36 -8.60 3.09
C VAL A 1 8.52 -8.78 4.35
N ASN A 2 8.20 -7.69 5.04
CA ASN A 2 7.43 -7.73 6.28
C ASN A 2 6.03 -8.28 5.97
N LYS A 3 5.54 -9.27 6.74
CA LYS A 3 4.31 -10.02 6.40
C LYS A 3 3.03 -9.19 6.61
N ASP A 4 3.13 -8.10 7.36
CA ASP A 4 2.08 -7.14 7.74
C ASP A 4 1.85 -6.02 6.71
N ALA A 5 2.73 -5.88 5.72
CA ALA A 5 2.64 -4.82 4.72
C ALA A 5 1.87 -5.23 3.45
N LYS A 6 0.98 -6.23 3.54
CA LYS A 6 0.22 -6.76 2.39
C LYS A 6 -1.07 -7.45 2.82
N TYR A 7 -2.05 -7.48 1.91
CA TYR A 7 -3.23 -8.33 2.02
C TYR A 7 -2.91 -9.74 1.50
N SER A 8 -3.77 -10.73 1.78
CA SER A 8 -3.66 -12.06 1.20
C SER A 8 -5.01 -12.74 1.06
N VAL A 9 -5.26 -13.39 -0.07
CA VAL A 9 -6.38 -14.32 -0.23
C VAL A 9 -5.99 -15.66 0.43
N VAL A 10 -6.89 -16.20 1.25
CA VAL A 10 -6.69 -17.44 2.01
C VAL A 10 -7.95 -18.30 2.01
N HIS A 11 -7.82 -19.60 2.24
CA HIS A 11 -8.96 -20.44 2.57
C HIS A 11 -9.34 -20.29 4.05
N GLY A 12 -10.57 -19.89 4.30
CA GLY A 12 -11.28 -20.03 5.57
C GLY A 12 -12.29 -21.18 5.51
N ASP A 13 -13.15 -21.25 6.52
CA ASP A 13 -14.12 -22.37 6.68
C ASP A 13 -15.22 -22.36 5.61
N ASP A 14 -15.62 -21.16 5.14
CA ASP A 14 -16.71 -20.96 4.17
C ASP A 14 -16.22 -20.65 2.75
N GLY A 15 -14.93 -20.87 2.46
CA GLY A 15 -14.34 -20.56 1.16
C GLY A 15 -13.17 -19.59 1.26
N PHE A 16 -12.98 -18.76 0.25
CA PHE A 16 -11.90 -17.78 0.24
C PHE A 16 -12.24 -16.53 1.05
N GLU A 17 -11.26 -16.02 1.78
CA GLU A 17 -11.34 -14.79 2.58
C GLU A 17 -10.14 -13.90 2.28
N VAL A 18 -10.30 -12.59 2.51
CA VAL A 18 -9.18 -11.65 2.50
C VAL A 18 -8.64 -11.54 3.90
N ARG A 19 -7.33 -11.75 4.06
CA ARG A 19 -6.61 -11.68 5.33
C ARG A 19 -5.68 -10.47 5.40
N LEU A 20 -5.70 -9.80 6.54
CA LEU A 20 -4.73 -8.81 6.98
C LEU A 20 -3.94 -9.35 8.17
N ILE A 21 -2.61 -9.25 8.12
CA ILE A 21 -1.76 -9.46 9.30
C ILE A 21 -1.51 -8.10 9.92
N PHE A 22 -2.19 -7.77 11.00
CA PHE A 22 -2.09 -6.47 11.65
C PHE A 22 -1.13 -6.56 12.85
N ARG A 23 -0.08 -5.75 12.89
CA ARG A 23 0.90 -5.77 13.99
C ARG A 23 0.46 -4.83 15.10
N LEU A 24 0.26 -5.38 16.30
CA LEU A 24 -0.11 -4.60 17.49
C LEU A 24 1.13 -4.05 18.21
N ASN A 25 2.20 -4.83 18.27
CA ASN A 25 3.48 -4.41 18.84
C ASN A 25 4.63 -5.31 18.31
N ALA A 26 5.83 -5.18 18.88
CA ALA A 26 7.00 -5.96 18.48
C ALA A 26 6.82 -7.48 18.52
N ARG A 27 5.91 -8.00 19.36
CA ARG A 27 5.73 -9.43 19.64
C ARG A 27 4.37 -9.98 19.22
N GLU A 28 3.37 -9.12 19.07
CA GLU A 28 2.00 -9.51 18.80
C GLU A 28 1.48 -9.04 17.44
N LYS A 29 0.67 -9.90 16.83
CA LYS A 29 -0.03 -9.61 15.58
C LYS A 29 -1.43 -10.23 15.64
N ALA A 30 -2.41 -9.50 15.16
CA ALA A 30 -3.74 -10.00 14.88
C ALA A 30 -3.78 -10.59 13.45
N LEU A 31 -4.54 -11.67 13.29
CA LEU A 31 -4.80 -12.29 11.98
C LEU A 31 -6.27 -12.01 11.65
N LEU A 32 -6.51 -10.87 11.01
CA LEU A 32 -7.86 -10.40 10.71
C LEU A 32 -8.29 -10.94 9.36
N THR A 33 -9.56 -11.31 9.22
CA THR A 33 -10.14 -11.68 7.92
C THR A 33 -11.43 -10.92 7.68
N THR A 34 -11.76 -10.77 6.40
CA THR A 34 -13.02 -10.20 5.94
C THR A 34 -13.53 -11.00 4.73
N LYS A 35 -14.87 -11.04 4.59
CA LYS A 35 -15.61 -11.88 3.65
C LYS A 35 -16.35 -11.02 2.63
N HIS A 36 -16.99 -11.66 1.63
CA HIS A 36 -17.80 -11.01 0.59
C HIS A 36 -17.00 -10.12 -0.38
N HIS A 37 -15.80 -10.56 -0.74
CA HIS A 37 -14.93 -9.93 -1.72
C HIS A 37 -14.70 -10.83 -2.95
N ASP A 38 -15.77 -11.47 -3.45
CA ASP A 38 -15.69 -12.53 -4.46
C ASP A 38 -14.99 -12.06 -5.75
N GLU A 39 -15.26 -10.83 -6.19
CA GLU A 39 -14.59 -10.22 -7.33
C GLU A 39 -13.08 -10.11 -7.11
N LEU A 40 -12.66 -9.53 -5.98
CA LEU A 40 -11.25 -9.37 -5.64
C LEU A 40 -10.53 -10.72 -5.50
N VAL A 41 -11.20 -11.69 -4.85
CA VAL A 41 -10.69 -13.05 -4.70
C VAL A 41 -10.45 -13.67 -6.08
N GLU A 42 -11.40 -13.54 -7.00
CA GLU A 42 -11.28 -14.10 -8.34
C GLU A 42 -10.19 -13.39 -9.17
N GLN A 43 -10.10 -12.05 -9.11
CA GLN A 43 -9.00 -11.29 -9.72
C GLN A 43 -7.63 -11.81 -9.26
N VAL A 44 -7.44 -11.96 -7.94
CA VAL A 44 -6.19 -12.49 -7.39
C VAL A 44 -5.95 -13.94 -7.81
N ASN A 45 -6.97 -14.80 -7.70
CA ASN A 45 -6.86 -16.21 -8.02
C ASN A 45 -6.58 -16.45 -9.51
N ALA A 46 -7.13 -15.64 -10.42
CA ALA A 46 -6.85 -15.75 -11.85
C ALA A 46 -5.34 -15.62 -12.13
N VAL A 47 -4.70 -14.58 -11.59
CA VAL A 47 -3.24 -14.39 -11.71
C VAL A 47 -2.45 -15.51 -11.03
N LYS A 48 -2.88 -15.95 -9.84
CA LYS A 48 -2.16 -17.01 -9.09
C LYS A 48 -2.24 -18.36 -9.80
N ARG A 49 -3.40 -18.73 -10.34
CA ARG A 49 -3.57 -19.95 -11.15
C ARG A 49 -2.68 -19.90 -12.39
N GLU A 50 -2.71 -18.80 -13.12
CA GLU A 50 -1.94 -18.65 -14.36
C GLU A 50 -0.42 -18.74 -14.13
N HIS A 51 0.10 -18.09 -13.08
CA HIS A 51 1.55 -17.95 -12.91
C HIS A 51 2.19 -18.83 -11.84
N ASN A 52 1.41 -19.33 -10.87
CA ASN A 52 1.92 -20.19 -9.79
C ASN A 52 1.27 -21.58 -9.77
N GLY A 53 0.20 -21.81 -10.54
CA GLY A 53 -0.53 -23.09 -10.54
C GLY A 53 -1.32 -23.37 -9.26
N VAL A 54 -1.51 -22.36 -8.40
CA VAL A 54 -2.23 -22.46 -7.12
C VAL A 54 -3.13 -21.24 -6.94
N GLU A 55 -4.12 -21.35 -6.08
CA GLU A 55 -4.98 -20.23 -5.67
C GLU A 55 -4.48 -19.60 -4.37
N GLY A 56 -4.91 -18.36 -4.13
CA GLY A 56 -4.58 -17.60 -2.94
C GLY A 56 -3.17 -17.01 -2.90
N GLY A 57 -2.92 -16.24 -1.85
CA GLY A 57 -1.64 -15.60 -1.58
C GLY A 57 -1.72 -14.07 -1.59
N ALA A 58 -0.55 -13.46 -1.51
CA ALA A 58 -0.42 -12.02 -1.30
C ALA A 58 -0.84 -11.19 -2.52
N PHE A 59 -1.39 -10.01 -2.25
CA PHE A 59 -1.69 -8.94 -3.19
C PHE A 59 -1.60 -7.57 -2.48
N TYR A 60 -1.66 -6.50 -3.25
CA TYR A 60 -1.74 -5.11 -2.80
C TYR A 60 -2.85 -4.41 -3.58
N ILE A 61 -3.38 -3.33 -3.03
CA ILE A 61 -4.19 -2.36 -3.77
C ILE A 61 -3.41 -1.04 -3.72
N ASN A 62 -3.19 -0.43 -4.88
CA ASN A 62 -2.49 0.86 -4.96
C ASN A 62 -3.47 2.04 -4.83
N GLU A 63 -2.93 3.24 -4.79
CA GLU A 63 -3.67 4.52 -4.74
C GLU A 63 -4.60 4.76 -5.94
N PHE A 64 -4.49 3.96 -7.01
CA PHE A 64 -5.36 4.01 -8.18
C PHE A 64 -6.42 2.91 -8.18
N MET A 65 -6.61 2.23 -7.03
CA MET A 65 -7.49 1.08 -6.85
C MET A 65 -7.11 -0.16 -7.69
N ASP A 66 -5.86 -0.23 -8.17
CA ASP A 66 -5.38 -1.36 -8.94
C ASP A 66 -4.96 -2.51 -8.03
N VAL A 67 -5.42 -3.72 -8.33
CA VAL A 67 -5.04 -4.94 -7.62
C VAL A 67 -3.74 -5.48 -8.20
N LEU A 68 -2.68 -5.46 -7.38
CA LEU A 68 -1.33 -5.86 -7.75
C LEU A 68 -0.95 -7.18 -7.11
N VAL A 69 -0.68 -8.19 -7.93
CA VAL A 69 -0.45 -9.56 -7.49
C VAL A 69 1.01 -9.97 -7.74
N PRO A 70 1.86 -10.06 -6.70
CA PRO A 70 3.20 -10.61 -6.83
C PRO A 70 3.15 -12.12 -7.07
N THR A 71 4.03 -12.64 -7.92
CA THR A 71 4.15 -14.07 -8.21
C THR A 71 5.53 -14.62 -7.85
N THR A 72 5.68 -15.95 -7.90
CA THR A 72 6.92 -16.63 -7.49
C THR A 72 8.09 -16.36 -8.44
N ASN A 73 7.80 -15.92 -9.67
CA ASN A 73 8.82 -15.51 -10.66
C ASN A 73 9.43 -14.12 -10.38
N GLY A 74 8.99 -13.45 -9.31
CA GLY A 74 9.49 -12.14 -8.89
C GLY A 74 8.85 -10.95 -9.61
N LYS A 75 7.90 -11.19 -10.52
CA LYS A 75 7.10 -10.14 -11.17
C LYS A 75 5.83 -9.85 -10.37
N THR A 76 5.26 -8.68 -10.62
CA THR A 76 3.96 -8.26 -10.10
C THR A 76 3.06 -7.97 -11.29
N TYR A 77 1.83 -8.44 -11.22
CA TYR A 77 0.86 -8.34 -12.30
C TYR A 77 -0.35 -7.52 -11.84
N PHE A 78 -0.90 -6.74 -12.77
CA PHE A 78 -2.20 -6.10 -12.62
C PHE A 78 -3.29 -7.17 -12.78
N ALA A 79 -4.20 -7.27 -11.81
CA ALA A 79 -5.27 -8.26 -11.79
C ALA A 79 -6.65 -7.66 -12.10
N GLY A 80 -6.78 -6.34 -12.11
CA GLY A 80 -8.03 -5.62 -12.23
C GLY A 80 -8.07 -4.41 -11.29
N THR A 81 -9.20 -3.71 -11.26
CA THR A 81 -9.45 -2.64 -10.29
C THR A 81 -10.47 -3.10 -9.25
N TYR A 82 -10.35 -2.61 -8.02
CA TYR A 82 -11.25 -2.95 -6.92
C TYR A 82 -11.61 -1.70 -6.12
N GLN A 83 -12.87 -1.28 -6.21
CA GLN A 83 -13.32 0.02 -5.69
C GLN A 83 -13.90 -0.02 -4.26
N HIS A 84 -13.93 -1.18 -3.63
CA HIS A 84 -14.45 -1.32 -2.27
C HIS A 84 -13.31 -1.32 -1.25
N LEU A 85 -13.58 -0.73 -0.08
CA LEU A 85 -12.63 -0.72 1.02
C LEU A 85 -12.54 -2.10 1.67
N LEU A 86 -11.33 -2.48 2.06
CA LEU A 86 -11.08 -3.67 2.87
C LEU A 86 -11.09 -3.29 4.34
N GLU A 87 -12.24 -3.50 4.98
CA GLU A 87 -12.43 -3.22 6.39
C GLU A 87 -12.37 -4.52 7.21
N PHE A 88 -11.71 -4.44 8.36
CA PHE A 88 -11.51 -5.57 9.26
C PHE A 88 -11.96 -5.19 10.66
N GLU A 89 -12.40 -6.15 11.45
CA GLU A 89 -12.81 -5.94 12.83
C GLU A 89 -11.75 -6.47 13.80
N LEU A 90 -11.40 -5.68 14.81
CA LEU A 90 -10.52 -6.05 15.91
C LEU A 90 -11.06 -5.43 17.20
N ASP A 91 -11.51 -6.27 18.14
CA ASP A 91 -12.03 -5.82 19.45
C ASP A 91 -13.08 -4.69 19.32
N ASP A 92 -14.09 -4.90 18.46
CA ASP A 92 -15.15 -3.93 18.12
C ASP A 92 -14.67 -2.63 17.42
N VAL A 93 -13.39 -2.56 17.02
CA VAL A 93 -12.82 -1.46 16.25
C VAL A 93 -12.66 -1.86 14.78
N VAL A 94 -13.10 -0.97 13.89
CA VAL A 94 -12.90 -1.15 12.44
C VAL A 94 -11.51 -0.65 12.05
N ILE A 95 -10.70 -1.56 11.51
CA ILE A 95 -9.42 -1.29 10.88
C ILE A 95 -9.68 -1.06 9.38
N SER A 96 -9.59 0.20 8.94
CA SER A 96 -9.91 0.64 7.57
C SER A 96 -8.71 1.37 6.94
N PRO A 97 -8.49 1.25 5.62
CA PRO A 97 -7.47 2.04 4.90
C PRO A 97 -7.81 3.53 4.85
N LYS A 98 -9.05 3.93 5.15
CA LYS A 98 -9.47 5.33 5.12
C LYS A 98 -9.16 6.03 6.44
N ALA A 99 -8.54 7.21 6.39
CA ALA A 99 -8.35 8.02 7.59
C ALA A 99 -9.70 8.49 8.15
N SER A 100 -9.83 8.52 9.47
CA SER A 100 -10.95 9.17 10.13
C SER A 100 -10.83 10.69 10.00
N ALA A 101 -11.97 11.40 10.05
CA ALA A 101 -11.99 12.85 9.84
C ALA A 101 -11.25 13.66 10.93
N ASP A 102 -11.01 13.05 12.09
CA ASP A 102 -10.30 13.63 13.23
C ASP A 102 -8.80 13.29 13.26
N LEU A 103 -8.33 12.37 12.42
CA LEU A 103 -6.92 11.96 12.35
C LEU A 103 -6.08 13.09 11.74
N ARG A 104 -4.98 13.46 12.41
CA ARG A 104 -4.11 14.56 11.98
C ARG A 104 -2.73 14.06 11.61
N PRO A 105 -2.04 14.69 10.63
CA PRO A 105 -0.64 14.39 10.37
C PRO A 105 0.19 14.49 11.65
N GLY A 106 0.97 13.46 11.94
CA GLY A 106 1.74 13.32 13.18
C GLY A 106 1.09 12.39 14.21
N ASP A 107 -0.19 12.04 14.05
CA ASP A 107 -0.85 11.02 14.87
C ASP A 107 -0.41 9.60 14.46
N VAL A 108 -0.68 8.65 15.35
CA VAL A 108 -0.50 7.21 15.06
C VAL A 108 -1.48 6.79 13.97
N TRP A 109 -0.99 6.13 12.93
CA TRP A 109 -1.81 5.55 11.88
C TRP A 109 -2.55 4.30 12.41
N PRO A 110 -3.90 4.30 12.47
CA PRO A 110 -4.66 3.18 13.03
C PRO A 110 -5.05 2.12 11.99
N GLY A 111 -4.96 2.45 10.69
CA GLY A 111 -5.40 1.58 9.61
C GLY A 111 -4.38 0.50 9.23
N PRO A 112 -4.69 -0.34 8.21
CA PRO A 112 -3.78 -1.35 7.69
C PRO A 112 -2.41 -0.76 7.37
N HIS A 113 -1.34 -1.50 7.69
CA HIS A 113 0.03 -1.13 7.32
C HIS A 113 0.36 -1.52 5.87
N VAL A 114 -0.67 -1.68 5.03
CA VAL A 114 -0.58 -2.08 3.63
C VAL A 114 -0.59 -0.82 2.77
N GLY A 115 0.43 -0.69 1.92
CA GLY A 115 0.53 0.43 1.00
C GLY A 115 1.70 0.26 0.03
N ILE A 116 1.70 1.05 -1.04
CA ILE A 116 2.77 1.11 -2.01
C ILE A 116 3.90 1.96 -1.46
N ARG A 117 5.11 1.41 -1.51
CA ARG A 117 6.29 2.07 -0.95
C ARG A 117 6.87 3.08 -1.93
N TYR A 118 7.02 4.31 -1.46
CA TYR A 118 7.78 5.37 -2.10
C TYR A 118 8.95 5.82 -1.21
N THR A 119 9.83 6.67 -1.75
CA THR A 119 10.99 7.20 -1.02
C THR A 119 11.06 8.71 -1.21
N ILE A 120 10.94 9.45 -0.10
CA ILE A 120 11.35 10.84 -0.03
C ILE A 120 12.88 10.88 -0.14
N LYS A 121 13.39 11.64 -1.11
CA LYS A 121 14.82 11.77 -1.39
C LYS A 121 15.57 12.41 -0.21
N ALA A 122 16.88 12.18 -0.16
CA ALA A 122 17.74 12.62 0.94
C ALA A 122 17.76 14.15 1.15
N ASN A 123 17.49 14.93 0.09
CA ASN A 123 17.36 16.38 0.18
C ASN A 123 16.00 16.84 0.74
N GLY A 124 15.04 15.92 0.94
CA GLY A 124 13.68 16.22 1.41
C GLY A 124 12.81 16.95 0.40
N ARG A 125 13.21 16.99 -0.88
CA ARG A 125 12.59 17.85 -1.91
C ARG A 125 12.04 17.10 -3.11
N ASP A 126 11.98 15.78 -3.05
CA ASP A 126 11.42 14.97 -4.12
C ASP A 126 10.99 13.61 -3.57
N ILE A 127 10.10 12.95 -4.30
CA ILE A 127 9.58 11.61 -3.99
C ILE A 127 9.82 10.74 -5.20
N GLY A 128 10.29 9.52 -4.99
CA GLY A 128 10.49 8.59 -6.10
C GLY A 128 10.29 7.15 -5.72
N TYR A 129 10.17 6.32 -6.74
CA TYR A 129 10.14 4.88 -6.63
C TYR A 129 11.05 4.25 -7.69
N LYS A 130 11.39 2.98 -7.45
CA LYS A 130 12.27 2.21 -8.33
C LYS A 130 11.56 0.96 -8.79
N PHE A 131 11.75 0.62 -10.06
CA PHE A 131 11.24 -0.62 -10.63
C PHE A 131 12.24 -1.21 -11.61
N LYS A 132 12.01 -2.47 -11.98
CA LYS A 132 12.90 -3.22 -12.88
C LYS A 132 12.18 -3.56 -14.17
N PRO A 133 12.30 -2.72 -15.22
CA PRO A 133 11.69 -3.04 -16.52
C PRO A 133 12.28 -4.32 -17.15
N SER A 134 13.51 -4.70 -16.77
CA SER A 134 14.09 -6.00 -17.12
C SER A 134 15.04 -6.49 -16.02
N PRO A 135 15.47 -7.77 -16.01
CA PRO A 135 16.36 -8.30 -14.98
C PRO A 135 17.69 -7.54 -14.79
N ARG A 136 18.14 -6.82 -15.83
CA ARG A 136 19.43 -6.10 -15.84
C ARG A 136 19.30 -4.58 -15.74
N ILE A 137 18.08 -4.04 -15.76
CA ILE A 137 17.83 -2.59 -15.76
C ILE A 137 16.97 -2.26 -14.56
N GLU A 138 17.46 -1.34 -13.72
CA GLU A 138 16.67 -0.67 -12.69
C GLU A 138 16.41 0.76 -13.18
N ARG A 139 15.15 1.19 -13.13
CA ARG A 139 14.73 2.56 -13.40
C ARG A 139 14.23 3.18 -12.12
N GLU A 140 14.53 4.46 -11.96
CA GLU A 140 13.94 5.30 -10.93
C GLU A 140 13.07 6.34 -11.62
N GLU A 141 11.89 6.60 -11.05
CA GLU A 141 11.01 7.69 -11.45
C GLU A 141 10.85 8.66 -10.28
N LEU A 142 10.88 9.95 -10.60
CA LEU A 142 10.78 11.04 -9.65
C LEU A 142 9.48 11.82 -9.88
N LEU A 143 8.85 12.29 -8.82
CA LEU A 143 7.64 13.09 -8.91
C LEU A 143 7.91 14.40 -9.67
N SER A 144 9.12 14.94 -9.50
CA SER A 144 9.58 16.13 -10.23
C SER A 144 9.66 15.95 -11.74
N ASP A 145 9.80 14.71 -12.25
CA ASP A 145 9.77 14.42 -13.69
C ASP A 145 8.37 14.65 -14.31
N HIS A 146 7.32 14.63 -13.49
CA HIS A 146 5.92 14.78 -13.92
C HIS A 146 5.35 16.17 -13.62
N HIS A 147 5.71 16.75 -12.48
CA HIS A 147 5.09 17.99 -11.96
C HIS A 147 6.06 19.16 -11.80
N GLY A 148 7.34 18.95 -12.10
CA GLY A 148 8.40 19.92 -11.88
C GLY A 148 8.91 19.94 -10.44
N ALA A 149 10.10 20.52 -10.27
CA ALA A 149 10.85 20.45 -9.01
C ALA A 149 10.16 21.19 -7.84
N ASP A 150 9.46 22.30 -8.10
CA ASP A 150 8.86 23.11 -7.04
C ASP A 150 7.65 22.40 -6.42
N ALA A 151 6.75 21.87 -7.25
CA ALA A 151 5.58 21.13 -6.77
C ALA A 151 6.00 19.83 -6.05
N ALA A 152 6.93 19.06 -6.64
CA ALA A 152 7.46 17.88 -5.97
C ALA A 152 8.13 18.20 -4.63
N ALA A 153 8.84 19.33 -4.53
CA ALA A 153 9.45 19.79 -3.29
C ALA A 153 8.42 20.22 -2.25
N GLU A 154 7.32 20.85 -2.63
CA GLU A 154 6.24 21.24 -1.72
C GLU A 154 5.65 20.01 -1.02
N LEU A 155 5.23 18.99 -1.80
CA LEU A 155 4.70 17.75 -1.24
C LEU A 155 5.74 17.00 -0.39
N ALA A 156 6.98 16.87 -0.90
CA ALA A 156 8.04 16.21 -0.15
C ALA A 156 8.34 16.90 1.18
N THR A 157 8.40 18.23 1.18
CA THR A 157 8.68 19.03 2.38
C THR A 157 7.55 18.88 3.40
N ARG A 158 6.29 18.96 2.97
CA ARG A 158 5.11 18.72 3.83
C ARG A 158 5.21 17.38 4.56
N LEU A 159 5.53 16.31 3.83
CA LEU A 159 5.66 14.97 4.43
C LEU A 159 6.87 14.88 5.37
N VAL A 160 7.99 15.52 5.03
CA VAL A 160 9.20 15.57 5.88
C VAL A 160 8.97 16.36 7.16
N GLU A 161 8.23 17.46 7.13
CA GLU A 161 7.93 18.27 8.31
C GLU A 161 7.18 17.47 9.37
N VAL A 162 6.26 16.60 8.96
CA VAL A 162 5.54 15.69 9.85
C VAL A 162 6.42 14.51 10.27
N LYS A 163 7.10 13.86 9.30
CA LYS A 163 7.91 12.67 9.52
C LYS A 163 9.20 12.94 10.32
N GLY A 164 9.71 14.17 10.27
CA GLY A 164 10.99 14.60 10.84
C GLY A 164 12.23 14.22 10.03
N GLN A 165 12.11 13.39 8.99
CA GLN A 165 13.24 12.93 8.16
C GLN A 165 12.81 12.39 6.80
N SER A 166 13.74 12.40 5.83
CA SER A 166 13.58 11.71 4.55
C SER A 166 13.55 10.19 4.68
N GLY A 167 13.21 9.50 3.58
CA GLY A 167 13.24 8.05 3.49
C GLY A 167 11.91 7.45 3.11
N ARG A 168 11.63 6.25 3.65
CA ARG A 168 10.48 5.44 3.21
C ARG A 168 9.17 6.04 3.68
N ILE A 169 8.22 6.08 2.78
CA ILE A 169 6.80 6.35 3.03
C ILE A 169 5.96 5.32 2.29
N TYR A 170 4.72 5.18 2.70
CA TYR A 170 3.72 4.34 2.07
C TYR A 170 2.49 5.20 1.76
N ILE A 171 1.81 4.87 0.67
CA ILE A 171 0.48 5.37 0.32
C ILE A 171 -0.43 4.17 0.12
N ASN A 172 -1.65 4.21 0.64
CA ASN A 172 -2.65 3.15 0.45
C ASN A 172 -3.67 3.50 -0.64
N GLU A 173 -4.63 2.61 -0.83
CA GLU A 173 -5.72 2.72 -1.79
C GLU A 173 -6.66 3.92 -1.59
N CYS A 174 -6.63 4.57 -0.42
CA CYS A 174 -7.38 5.79 -0.13
C CYS A 174 -6.54 7.06 -0.33
N GLY A 175 -5.29 6.94 -0.80
CA GLY A 175 -4.38 8.08 -0.93
C GLY A 175 -3.81 8.55 0.41
N GLU A 176 -3.88 7.74 1.46
CA GLU A 176 -3.39 8.12 2.78
C GLU A 176 -1.89 7.84 2.92
N PHE A 177 -1.10 8.86 3.24
CA PHE A 177 0.32 8.66 3.50
C PHE A 177 0.57 8.24 4.94
N PHE A 178 1.45 7.25 5.11
CA PHE A 178 1.94 6.85 6.41
C PHE A 178 3.39 6.36 6.33
N SER A 179 4.04 6.32 7.48
CA SER A 179 5.47 6.09 7.57
C SER A 179 5.77 4.99 8.59
N PRO A 180 6.66 4.04 8.26
CA PRO A 180 7.01 2.98 9.19
C PRO A 180 7.81 3.55 10.37
N PRO A 181 7.71 2.93 11.55
CA PRO A 181 8.56 3.29 12.69
C PRO A 181 10.05 3.08 12.35
N PRO A 182 10.96 3.83 12.99
CA PRO A 182 12.40 3.62 12.86
C PRO A 182 12.83 2.25 13.43
N ASP A 183 12.19 1.84 14.52
CA ASP A 183 12.47 0.60 15.25
C ASP A 183 11.36 -0.44 15.08
N LEU A 184 11.73 -1.72 15.21
CA LEU A 184 10.77 -2.81 15.11
C LEU A 184 9.75 -2.76 16.26
N GLY A 185 8.47 -2.64 15.93
CA GLY A 185 7.37 -2.63 16.89
C GLY A 185 6.98 -1.25 17.40
N GLY A 186 7.58 -0.18 16.86
CA GLY A 186 7.01 1.16 16.99
C GLY A 186 5.73 1.34 16.18
N GLU A 187 5.12 2.50 16.32
CA GLU A 187 3.87 2.85 15.68
C GLU A 187 4.10 3.45 14.29
N TYR A 188 3.18 3.19 13.37
CA TYR A 188 3.18 3.87 12.09
C TYR A 188 2.68 5.30 12.29
N LEU A 189 3.28 6.25 11.59
CA LEU A 189 2.94 7.67 11.68
C LEU A 189 2.08 8.05 10.48
N TYR A 190 0.93 8.67 10.73
CA TYR A 190 0.11 9.25 9.66
C TYR A 190 0.73 10.57 9.17
N LEU A 191 0.82 10.74 7.85
CA LEU A 191 1.46 11.90 7.21
C LEU A 191 0.46 12.80 6.47
N GLY A 192 -0.84 12.47 6.50
CA GLY A 192 -1.89 13.17 5.77
C GLY A 192 -2.27 12.50 4.46
N GLY A 193 -3.40 12.92 3.89
CA GLY A 193 -3.86 12.48 2.57
C GLY A 193 -3.05 13.07 1.42
N LEU A 194 -3.18 12.45 0.26
CA LEU A 194 -2.77 12.97 -1.03
C LEU A 194 -3.76 14.02 -1.52
N ASP A 195 -3.24 15.16 -1.97
CA ASP A 195 -4.02 16.16 -2.69
C ASP A 195 -4.14 15.73 -4.17
N GLU A 196 -5.36 15.76 -4.72
CA GLU A 196 -5.80 14.98 -5.90
C GLU A 196 -5.04 15.23 -7.22
N ASP A 197 -4.18 16.26 -7.31
CA ASP A 197 -3.51 16.65 -8.56
C ASP A 197 -1.98 16.42 -8.57
N LEU A 198 -1.34 16.19 -7.41
CA LEU A 198 0.12 16.18 -7.29
C LEU A 198 0.67 14.78 -7.05
N TRP A 199 0.37 13.85 -7.97
CA TRP A 199 0.87 12.47 -7.89
C TRP A 199 1.32 11.88 -9.21
N PHE A 200 1.99 10.72 -9.15
CA PHE A 200 2.37 9.98 -10.34
C PHE A 200 1.14 9.69 -11.21
N PRO A 201 1.28 9.64 -12.54
CA PRO A 201 0.19 9.22 -13.39
C PRO A 201 -0.17 7.77 -13.08
N ALA A 202 -1.47 7.47 -13.18
CA ALA A 202 -1.94 6.10 -13.18
C ALA A 202 -1.20 5.28 -14.25
N PRO A 203 -0.82 4.02 -13.97
CA PRO A 203 -0.23 3.14 -14.97
C PRO A 203 -1.14 2.99 -16.19
N ASP A 204 -0.52 2.91 -17.37
CA ASP A 204 -1.22 2.61 -18.64
C ASP A 204 -1.60 1.13 -18.68
N VAL A 205 -2.79 0.85 -18.14
CA VAL A 205 -3.43 -0.47 -18.11
C VAL A 205 -4.89 -0.30 -18.50
N ASP A 206 -5.46 -1.31 -19.15
CA ASP A 206 -6.89 -1.30 -19.48
C ASP A 206 -7.72 -1.31 -18.18
N ARG A 207 -8.41 -0.19 -17.93
CA ARG A 207 -9.35 -0.01 -16.82
C ARG A 207 -10.79 -0.22 -17.34
N PRO A 208 -11.64 -0.96 -16.62
CA PRO A 208 -13.04 -1.12 -16.98
C PRO A 208 -13.84 0.20 -16.89
#